data_AF-A0A640P527-F1
#
_entry.id   AF-A0A640P527-F1
#
_cell.length_a   1.000
_cell.length_b   1.000
_cell.length_c   1.000
_cell.angle_alpha   90.00
_cell.angle_beta   90.00
_cell.angle_gamma   90.00
#
_symmetry.space_group_name_H-M   'P 1'
#
loop_
_entity.id
_entity.type
_entity.pdbx_description
1 polymer ?
#
loop_
_entity_poly.entity_id
_entity_poly.type
_entity_poly.pdbx_seq_one_letter_code
_entity_poly.pdbx_strand_id
1 'polypeptide(L)' 'MFTYSAVIYDGKKQNLVRYECRTDTEFSSYLESRFGCHVCLWSNKELSENTMAAIAASRQLIEKDNVDKTEAL' A
#
# COMPACT_ATOMS: atom_id res chain seq x y z
N MET A 1 0.34 -3.74 4.46
CA MET A 1 -0.65 -3.26 3.47
C MET A 1 0.09 -2.46 2.42
N PHE A 2 -0.35 -2.46 1.17
CA PHE A 2 0.29 -1.70 0.10
C PHE A 2 -0.73 -0.76 -0.55
N THR A 3 -0.22 0.37 -1.05
CA THR A 3 -0.95 1.23 -1.96
C THR A 3 -0.53 0.87 -3.37
N TYR A 4 -1.48 0.36 -4.14
CA TYR A 4 -1.30 0.08 -5.56
C TYR A 4 -1.76 1.28 -6.37
N SER A 5 -0.92 1.69 -7.32
CA SER A 5 -1.22 2.76 -8.26
C SER A 5 -1.10 2.25 -9.68
N ALA A 6 -2.02 2.62 -10.56
CA ALA A 6 -1.92 2.32 -11.97
C ALA A 6 -2.43 3.47 -12.84
N VAL A 7 -1.76 3.69 -13.97
CA VAL A 7 -2.32 4.47 -15.07
C VAL A 7 -2.89 3.47 -16.07
N ILE A 8 -4.19 3.55 -16.29
CA ILE A 8 -4.91 2.67 -17.21
C ILE A 8 -5.58 3.46 -18.32
N TYR A 9 -5.78 2.84 -19.48
CA TYR A 9 -6.67 3.34 -20.54
C TYR A 9 -7.91 2.45 -20.61
N ASP A 10 -9.09 3.06 -20.49
CA ASP A 10 -10.39 2.36 -20.44
C ASP A 10 -11.10 2.27 -21.81
N GLY A 11 -10.39 2.56 -22.90
CA GLY A 11 -10.97 2.68 -24.25
C GLY A 11 -11.52 4.07 -24.57
N LYS A 12 -11.57 5.00 -23.60
CA LYS A 12 -12.00 6.39 -23.80
C LYS A 12 -10.95 7.38 -23.33
N LYS A 13 -10.40 7.18 -22.14
CA LYS A 13 -9.44 8.09 -21.51
C LYS A 13 -8.43 7.35 -20.63
N GLN A 14 -7.37 8.06 -20.26
CA GLN A 14 -6.44 7.61 -19.25
C GLN A 14 -6.98 7.93 -17.85
N ASN A 15 -6.85 6.99 -16.91
CA ASN A 15 -7.24 7.14 -15.52
C ASN A 15 -6.06 6.80 -14.62
N LEU A 16 -5.77 7.66 -13.65
CA LEU A 16 -4.90 7.32 -12.53
C LEU A 16 -5.74 6.68 -11.43
N VAL A 17 -5.45 5.44 -11.10
CA VAL A 17 -6.14 4.65 -10.10
C VAL A 17 -5.21 4.42 -8.92
N ARG A 18 -5.73 4.61 -7.70
CA ARG A 18 -5.05 4.24 -6.45
C ARG A 18 -5.98 3.39 -5.61
N TYR A 19 -5.44 2.31 -5.03
CA TYR A 19 -6.20 1.40 -4.19
C TYR A 19 -5.30 0.75 -3.15
N GLU A 20 -5.75 0.70 -1.90
CA GLU A 20 -5.04 -0.02 -0.84
C GLU A 20 -5.51 -1.47 -0.77
N CYS A 21 -4.57 -2.40 -0.95
CA CYS A 21 -4.84 -3.82 -0.81
C CYS A 21 -3.57 -4.59 -0.43
N ARG A 22 -3.71 -5.90 -0.22
CA ARG A 22 -2.61 -6.74 0.28
C ARG A 22 -1.82 -7.37 -0.85
N THR A 23 -2.51 -7.71 -1.94
CA THR A 23 -1.94 -8.51 -3.02
C THR A 23 -2.21 -7.89 -4.38
N ASP A 24 -1.37 -8.27 -5.35
CA ASP A 24 -1.52 -7.84 -6.74
C ASP A 24 -2.83 -8.39 -7.33
N THR A 25 -3.23 -9.61 -6.93
CA THR A 25 -4.49 -10.24 -7.34
C THR A 25 -5.71 -9.42 -6.90
N GLU A 26 -5.74 -8.95 -5.65
CA GLU A 26 -6.82 -8.08 -5.16
C GLU A 26 -6.91 -6.78 -5.97
N PHE A 27 -5.76 -6.21 -6.36
CA PHE A 27 -5.72 -5.01 -7.18
C PHE A 27 -6.23 -5.26 -8.60
N SER A 28 -5.81 -6.36 -9.24
CA SER A 28 -6.30 -6.75 -10.57
C SER A 28 -7.81 -7.00 -10.56
N SER A 29 -8.33 -7.74 -9.58
CA SER A 29 -9.78 -7.97 -9.45
C SER A 29 -10.55 -6.66 -9.23
N TYR A 30 -9.98 -5.71 -8.49
CA TYR A 30 -10.57 -4.39 -8.35
C TYR A 30 -10.63 -3.64 -9.69
N LEU A 31 -9.54 -3.63 -10.47
CA LEU A 31 -9.51 -2.99 -11.79
C LEU A 31 -10.50 -3.65 -12.76
N GLU A 32 -10.57 -4.97 -12.81
CA GLU A 32 -11.52 -5.72 -13.62
C GLU A 32 -12.97 -5.40 -13.21
N SER A 33 -13.28 -5.36 -11.91
CA SER A 33 -14.64 -5.05 -11.45
C SER A 33 -15.09 -3.63 -11.82
N ARG A 34 -14.15 -2.68 -11.85
CA ARG A 34 -14.46 -1.25 -12.01
C ARG A 34 -14.42 -0.77 -13.46
N PHE A 35 -13.52 -1.34 -14.26
CA PHE A 35 -13.27 -0.90 -15.63
C PHE A 35 -13.60 -1.98 -16.66
N GLY A 36 -13.77 -3.24 -16.25
CA GLY A 36 -13.97 -4.37 -17.15
C GLY A 36 -12.73 -4.60 -17.99
N CYS A 37 -12.74 -4.07 -19.22
CA CYS A 37 -11.61 -4.14 -20.14
C CYS A 37 -10.79 -2.86 -20.08
N HIS A 38 -9.50 -2.98 -19.78
CA HIS A 38 -8.59 -1.85 -19.70
C HIS A 38 -7.18 -2.27 -20.11
N VAL A 39 -6.37 -1.32 -20.58
CA VAL A 39 -4.94 -1.51 -20.81
C VAL A 39 -4.17 -0.82 -19.70
N CYS A 40 -3.35 -1.56 -18.96
CA CYS A 40 -2.44 -1.00 -17.98
C CYS A 40 -1.21 -0.40 -18.69
N LEU A 41 -1.03 0.91 -18.58
CA LEU A 41 0.09 1.64 -19.19
C LEU A 41 1.28 1.72 -18.24
N TRP A 42 1.00 1.81 -16.94
CA TRP A 42 2.01 1.87 -15.88
C TRP A 42 1.39 1.39 -14.57
N SER A 43 2.19 0.74 -13.73
CA SER A 43 1.78 0.34 -12.39
C SER A 43 2.91 0.49 -11.38
N ASN A 44 2.54 0.67 -10.11
CA ASN A 44 3.45 0.78 -9.00
C ASN A 44 2.82 0.23 -7.71
N LYS A 45 3.69 -0.25 -6.82
CA LYS A 45 3.33 -0.84 -5.54
C LYS A 45 4.22 -0.24 -4.47
N GLU A 46 3.60 0.44 -3.51
CA GLU A 46 4.31 1.10 -2.42
C GLU A 46 3.74 0.66 -1.08
N LEU A 47 4.55 0.72 -0.02
CA LEU A 47 4.04 0.52 1.33
C LEU A 47 3.02 1.63 1.63
N SER A 48 1.84 1.24 2.11
CA SER A 48 0.82 2.21 2.53
C SER A 48 1.37 3.10 3.66
N GLU A 49 0.95 4.35 3.72
CA GLU A 49 1.29 5.27 4.82
C GLU A 49 0.95 4.66 6.19
N ASN A 50 -0.17 3.96 6.29
CA ASN A 50 -0.59 3.26 7.50
C ASN A 50 0.42 2.19 7.94
N THR A 51 0.95 1.42 7.00
CA THR A 51 1.98 0.41 7.29
C THR A 51 3.30 1.09 7.70
N MET A 52 3.68 2.18 7.05
CA MET A 52 4.86 2.97 7.42
C MET A 52 4.74 3.56 8.83
N ALA A 53 3.58 4.11 9.18
CA ALA A 53 3.29 4.64 10.51
C ALA A 53 3.33 3.54 11.58
N ALA A 54 2.78 2.36 11.29
CA ALA A 54 2.81 1.22 12.20
C ALA A 54 4.25 0.72 12.44
N ILE A 55 5.09 0.69 11.40
CA ILE A 55 6.51 0.34 11.54
C ILE A 55 7.23 1.38 12.42
N ALA A 56 6.98 2.67 12.20
CA ALA A 56 7.58 3.74 13.00
C ALA A 56 7.16 3.65 14.48
N ALA A 57 5.87 3.43 14.76
CA ALA A 57 5.36 3.26 16.12
C ALA A 57 5.96 2.02 16.81
N SER A 58 6.12 0.91 16.07
CA SER A 58 6.73 -0.31 16.60
C SER A 58 8.18 -0.11 17.04
N ARG A 59 8.95 0.73 16.31
CA ARG A 59 10.33 1.06 16.69
C ARG A 59 10.41 1.83 18.00
N GLN A 60 9.53 2.80 18.21
CA GLN A 60 9.47 3.58 19.45
C GLN A 60 9.15 2.71 20.67
N LEU A 61 8.29 1.70 20.50
CA LEU A 61 7.98 0.73 21.56
C LEU A 61 9.19 -0.13 21.94
N ILE A 62 9.97 -0.58 20.95
CA ILE A 62 11.19 -1.37 21.19
C ILE A 62 12.26 -0.54 21.90
N GLU A 63 12.43 0.72 21.51
CA GLU A 63 13.36 1.64 22.18
C GLU A 63 12.95 1.89 23.63
N LYS A 64 11.66 2.15 23.89
CA LYS A 64 11.15 2.37 25.23
C LYS A 64 11.31 1.13 26.14
N ASP A 65 11.01 -0.06 25.64
CA ASP A 65 11.16 -1.32 26.40
C ASP A 65 12.64 -1.61 26.75
N ASN A 66 13.58 -1.24 25.88
CA ASN A 66 15.01 -1.37 26.17
C ASN A 66 15.51 -0.35 27.20
N VAL A 67 14.99 0.89 27.19
CA VAL A 67 15.31 1.90 28.22
C VAL A 67 14.75 1.47 29.59
N ASP A 68 13.48 1.05 29.66
CA ASP A 68 12.86 0.59 30.91
C ASP A 68 13.62 -0.61 31.52
N LYS A 69 14.19 -1.50 30.69
CA LYS A 69 15.03 -2.63 31.14
C LYS A 69 16.43 -2.23 31.59
N THR A 70 16.98 -1.12 31.09
CA THR A 70 18.32 -0.64 31.49
C THR A 70 18.27 0.22 32.75
N GLU A 71 17.15 0.88 33.04
CA GLU A 71 16.93 1.63 34.29
C GLU A 71 16.53 0.74 35.49
N ALA A 72 16.15 -0.52 35.23
CA ALA A 72 15.76 -1.50 36.25
C ALA A 72 16.94 -2.35 36.80
N LEU A 73 18.18 -2.06 36.41
CA LEU A 73 19.43 -2.71 36.85
C LEU A 73 20.32 -1.72 37.63
#